data_AF-A0A7X8JAX2-F1
#
_entry.id   AF-A0A7X8JAX2-F1
#
_cell.length_a   1.000
_cell.length_b   1.000
_cell.length_c   1.000
_cell.angle_alpha   90.00
_cell.angle_beta   90.00
_cell.angle_gamma   90.00
#
_symmetry.space_group_name_H-M   'P 1'
#
loop_
_entity.id
_entity.type
_entity.pdbx_description
1 polymer ?
#
loop_
_entity_poly.entity_id
_entity_poly.type
_entity_poly.pdbx_seq_one_letter_code
_entity_poly.pdbx_strand_id
1 'polypeptide(L)'
;MNKEVQAVEVTEELQEHVVELFSTIAQECLAENDPDAYQRVFKIMNDDDYDFAFEVRELNSEDVFDEELGDSANLYCAEVHFLAADGSLKNDIHVVDLYFMKNYKDDEDQSASANWFPEE
;
A
#
# COMPACT_ATOMS: atom_id res chain seq x y z
N MET A 1 -19.17 17.25 -3.88
CA MET A 1 -19.81 16.06 -3.28
C MET A 1 -18.67 15.29 -2.66
N ASN A 2 -18.62 15.18 -1.33
CA ASN A 2 -17.70 14.26 -0.69
C ASN A 2 -18.21 12.86 -1.00
N LYS A 3 -17.53 12.12 -1.89
CA LYS A 3 -17.78 10.69 -2.03
C LYS A 3 -17.32 10.08 -0.71
N GLU A 4 -18.23 9.41 -0.01
CA GLU A 4 -17.84 8.58 1.13
C GLU A 4 -16.87 7.52 0.62
N VAL A 5 -15.68 7.46 1.23
CA VAL A 5 -14.70 6.40 0.98
C VAL A 5 -15.37 5.07 1.33
N GLN A 6 -15.39 4.15 0.37
CA GLN A 6 -15.92 2.80 0.60
C GLN A 6 -14.77 1.84 0.83
N ALA A 7 -14.75 1.27 2.04
CA ALA A 7 -13.89 0.14 2.35
C ALA A 7 -14.28 -1.05 1.47
N VAL A 8 -13.26 -1.74 0.95
CA VAL A 8 -13.40 -2.89 0.07
C VAL A 8 -13.20 -4.15 0.90
N GLU A 9 -14.03 -5.17 0.67
CA GLU A 9 -13.85 -6.47 1.31
C GLU A 9 -12.56 -7.11 0.79
N VAL A 10 -11.62 -7.39 1.70
CA VAL A 10 -10.34 -8.01 1.37
C VAL A 10 -10.51 -9.52 1.26
N THR A 11 -10.43 -10.04 0.04
CA THR A 11 -10.36 -11.48 -0.23
C THR A 11 -8.93 -11.99 -0.08
N GLU A 12 -8.75 -13.30 0.10
CA GLU A 12 -7.41 -13.92 0.17
C GLU A 12 -6.56 -13.58 -1.07
N GLU A 13 -7.15 -13.61 -2.27
CA GLU A 13 -6.46 -13.25 -3.51
C GLU A 13 -6.03 -11.78 -3.55
N LEU A 14 -6.88 -10.86 -3.05
CA LEU A 14 -6.55 -9.44 -2.99
C LEU A 14 -5.43 -9.19 -1.97
N GLN A 15 -5.46 -9.92 -0.86
CA GLN A 15 -4.41 -9.87 0.15
C GLN A 15 -3.06 -10.33 -0.41
N GLU A 16 -3.02 -11.47 -1.08
CA GLU A 16 -1.79 -11.97 -1.72
C GLU A 16 -1.25 -10.95 -2.73
N HIS A 17 -2.13 -10.37 -3.54
CA HIS A 17 -1.74 -9.35 -4.53
C HIS A 17 -1.14 -8.10 -3.88
N VAL A 18 -1.75 -7.56 -2.82
CA VAL A 18 -1.23 -6.35 -2.13
C VAL A 18 0.12 -6.64 -1.48
N VAL A 19 0.30 -7.82 -0.87
CA VAL A 19 1.58 -8.21 -0.24
C VAL A 19 2.69 -8.37 -1.28
N GLU A 20 2.39 -9.00 -2.42
CA GLU A 20 3.33 -9.14 -3.52
C GLU A 20 3.70 -7.79 -4.11
N LEU A 21 2.69 -6.94 -4.36
CA LEU A 21 2.88 -5.60 -4.91
C LEU A 21 3.74 -4.72 -4.00
N PHE A 22 3.43 -4.70 -2.71
CA PHE A 22 4.22 -4.02 -1.69
C PHE A 22 5.69 -4.47 -1.72
N SER A 23 5.93 -5.79 -1.70
CA SER A 23 7.27 -6.36 -1.65
C SER A 23 8.07 -6.02 -2.91
N THR A 24 7.44 -6.14 -4.08
CA THR A 24 8.06 -5.84 -5.37
C THR A 24 8.42 -4.36 -5.49
N ILE A 25 7.48 -3.45 -5.21
CA ILE A 25 7.75 -2.00 -5.33
C ILE A 25 8.79 -1.55 -4.29
N ALA A 26 8.74 -2.09 -3.07
CA ALA A 26 9.78 -1.81 -2.07
C ALA A 26 11.17 -2.22 -2.58
N GLN A 27 11.30 -3.44 -3.12
CA GLN A 27 12.58 -3.99 -3.51
C GLN A 27 13.12 -3.41 -4.83
N GLU A 28 12.26 -3.21 -5.83
CA GLU A 28 12.68 -2.81 -7.18
C GLU A 28 12.67 -1.30 -7.37
N CYS A 29 11.72 -0.59 -6.75
CA CYS A 29 11.58 0.86 -6.94
C CYS A 29 12.15 1.64 -5.75
N LEU A 30 11.69 1.35 -4.52
CA LEU A 30 12.11 2.15 -3.35
C LEU A 30 13.60 1.97 -3.06
N ALA A 31 14.11 0.73 -3.12
CA ALA A 31 15.53 0.47 -2.86
C ALA A 31 16.48 1.18 -3.83
N GLU A 32 16.05 1.43 -5.07
CA GLU A 32 16.84 2.15 -6.07
C GLU A 32 16.69 3.67 -5.93
N ASN A 33 15.47 4.17 -5.73
CA ASN A 33 15.16 5.59 -5.72
C ASN A 33 15.46 6.27 -4.37
N ASP A 34 15.19 5.59 -3.26
CA ASP A 34 15.46 6.04 -1.89
C ASP A 34 15.92 4.87 -0.99
N PRO A 35 17.21 4.52 -1.04
CA PRO A 35 17.77 3.42 -0.26
C PRO A 35 17.61 3.59 1.25
N ASP A 36 17.60 4.82 1.76
CA ASP A 36 17.47 5.12 3.18
C ASP A 36 16.03 4.90 3.66
N ALA A 37 15.04 5.30 2.86
CA ALA A 37 13.64 4.93 3.08
C ALA A 37 13.44 3.41 3.03
N TYR A 38 14.01 2.74 2.04
CA TYR A 38 13.95 1.27 1.95
C TYR A 38 14.52 0.59 3.20
N GLN A 39 15.67 1.05 3.72
CA GLN A 39 16.24 0.50 4.95
C GLN A 39 15.33 0.69 6.16
N ARG A 40 14.60 1.81 6.26
CA ARG A 40 13.62 2.05 7.33
C ARG A 40 12.46 1.06 7.24
N VAL A 41 11.86 0.92 6.06
CA VAL A 41 10.76 -0.03 5.81
C VAL A 41 11.22 -1.47 6.09
N PHE A 42 12.37 -1.86 5.54
CA PHE A 42 12.93 -3.19 5.74
C PHE A 42 13.19 -3.50 7.23
N LYS A 43 13.63 -2.50 8.00
CA LYS A 43 13.82 -2.68 9.44
C LYS A 43 12.50 -2.97 10.16
N ILE A 44 11.44 -2.21 9.88
CA ILE A 44 10.13 -2.39 10.51
C ILE A 44 9.53 -3.75 10.10
N MET A 45 9.65 -4.13 8.83
CA MET A 45 9.20 -5.45 8.34
C MET A 45 9.85 -6.65 9.04
N ASN A 46 11.07 -6.49 9.54
CA ASN A 46 11.82 -7.55 10.23
C ASN A 46 11.84 -7.36 11.75
N ASP A 47 11.04 -6.42 12.28
CA ASP A 47 10.93 -6.16 13.71
C ASP A 47 9.76 -6.99 14.27
N ASP A 48 10.06 -7.96 15.14
CA ASP A 48 9.06 -8.86 15.73
C ASP A 48 8.03 -8.12 16.62
N ASP A 49 8.30 -6.85 16.96
CA ASP A 49 7.36 -6.00 17.70
C ASP A 49 6.22 -5.46 16.82
N TYR A 50 6.28 -5.65 15.49
CA TYR A 50 5.29 -5.17 14.54
C TYR A 50 4.71 -6.27 13.64
N ASP A 51 3.39 -6.19 13.43
CA ASP A 51 2.64 -7.00 12.49
C ASP A 51 2.27 -6.17 11.25
N PHE A 52 2.40 -6.78 10.07
CA PHE A 52 1.95 -6.20 8.81
C PHE A 52 0.42 -6.19 8.73
N ALA A 53 -0.14 -5.04 8.41
CA ALA A 53 -1.57 -4.86 8.16
C ALA A 53 -1.80 -3.94 6.96
N PHE A 54 -2.98 -4.03 6.36
CA PHE A 54 -3.40 -3.10 5.33
C PHE A 54 -4.91 -3.02 5.26
N GLU A 55 -5.41 -1.91 4.72
CA GLU A 55 -6.80 -1.75 4.31
C GLU A 55 -6.89 -1.41 2.83
N VAL A 56 -7.98 -1.80 2.17
CA VAL A 56 -8.21 -1.48 0.76
C VAL A 56 -9.49 -0.67 0.64
N ARG A 57 -9.42 0.42 -0.11
CA ARG A 57 -10.54 1.33 -0.34
C ARG A 57 -10.61 1.80 -1.79
N GLU A 58 -11.76 2.34 -2.16
CA GLU A 58 -11.87 3.13 -3.38
C GLU A 58 -11.14 4.48 -3.25
N LEU A 59 -10.72 5.04 -4.38
CA LEU A 59 -10.08 6.36 -4.40
C LEU A 59 -11.07 7.48 -4.07
N ASN A 60 -10.56 8.49 -3.40
CA ASN A 60 -11.21 9.74 -3.08
C ASN A 60 -10.52 10.93 -3.79
N SER A 61 -10.98 12.14 -3.51
CA SER A 61 -10.48 13.36 -4.17
C SER A 61 -9.15 13.88 -3.62
N GLU A 62 -8.67 13.33 -2.52
CA GLU A 62 -7.43 13.70 -1.84
C GLU A 62 -6.27 12.77 -2.23
N ASP A 63 -6.56 11.61 -2.83
CA ASP A 63 -5.55 10.67 -3.33
C ASP A 63 -4.75 11.28 -4.49
N VAL A 64 -3.44 11.13 -4.40
CA VAL A 64 -2.49 11.55 -5.43
C VAL A 64 -1.84 10.29 -5.99
N PHE A 65 -2.16 9.93 -7.21
CA PHE A 65 -1.62 8.73 -7.86
C PHE A 65 -1.11 9.09 -9.27
N ASP A 66 -0.37 8.18 -9.89
CA ASP A 66 0.09 8.38 -11.26
C ASP A 66 -1.10 8.31 -12.25
N GLU A 67 -1.40 9.42 -12.93
CA GLU A 67 -2.50 9.50 -13.90
C GLU A 67 -2.33 8.52 -15.08
N GLU A 68 -1.11 8.03 -15.34
CA GLU A 68 -0.85 7.01 -16.36
C GLU A 68 -1.47 5.64 -16.00
N LEU A 69 -1.82 5.40 -14.73
CA LEU A 69 -2.54 4.20 -14.30
C LEU A 69 -3.99 4.14 -14.82
N GLY A 70 -4.56 5.29 -15.17
CA GLY A 70 -5.91 5.38 -15.73
C GLY A 70 -6.93 6.07 -14.82
N ASP A 71 -8.22 5.77 -15.05
CA ASP A 71 -9.33 6.43 -14.37
C ASP A 71 -9.42 6.01 -12.90
N SER A 72 -9.48 6.99 -11.99
CA SER A 72 -9.59 6.77 -10.55
C SER A 72 -10.79 5.90 -10.16
N ALA A 73 -11.85 5.85 -10.97
CA ALA A 73 -13.00 4.98 -10.75
C ALA A 73 -12.65 3.47 -10.85
N ASN A 74 -11.57 3.14 -11.54
CA ASN A 74 -11.08 1.78 -11.78
C ASN A 74 -9.85 1.44 -10.94
N LEU A 75 -9.49 2.27 -9.97
CA LEU A 75 -8.37 2.02 -9.08
C LEU A 75 -8.83 1.65 -7.67
N TYR A 76 -8.01 0.87 -6.98
CA TYR A 76 -8.02 0.72 -5.53
C TYR A 76 -6.82 1.44 -4.93
N CYS A 77 -6.96 1.85 -3.68
CA CYS A 77 -5.88 2.29 -2.81
C CYS A 77 -5.75 1.24 -1.70
N ALA A 78 -4.57 0.64 -1.56
CA ALA A 78 -4.21 -0.17 -0.39
C ALA A 78 -3.28 0.63 0.51
N GLU A 79 -3.73 0.90 1.73
CA GLU A 79 -2.99 1.64 2.75
C GLU A 79 -2.30 0.62 3.64
N VAL A 80 -0.97 0.59 3.62
CA VAL A 80 -0.16 -0.40 4.33
C VAL A 80 0.35 0.19 5.64
N HIS A 81 0.08 -0.54 6.72
CA HIS A 81 0.43 -0.16 8.08
C HIS A 81 1.22 -1.26 8.80
N PHE A 82 2.07 -0.85 9.74
CA PHE A 82 2.66 -1.76 10.73
C PHE A 82 2.05 -1.46 12.09
N LEU A 83 1.39 -2.48 12.66
CA LEU A 83 0.71 -2.40 13.94
C LEU A 83 1.56 -3.07 15.01
N ALA A 84 1.47 -2.65 16.27
CA ALA A 84 2.19 -3.35 17.33
C ALA A 84 1.63 -4.75 17.57
N ALA A 85 2.51 -5.75 17.58
CA ALA A 85 2.15 -7.15 17.77
C ALA A 85 1.57 -7.45 19.16
N ASP A 86 1.99 -6.68 20.17
CA ASP A 86 1.46 -6.78 21.53
C ASP A 86 0.14 -6.02 21.75
N GLY A 87 -0.35 -5.33 20.71
CA GLY A 87 -1.52 -4.46 20.76
C GLY A 87 -1.37 -3.26 21.69
N SER A 88 -0.14 -2.91 22.09
CA SER A 88 0.14 -1.91 23.13
C SER A 88 0.58 -0.55 22.59
N LEU A 89 1.08 -0.46 21.35
CA LEU A 89 1.44 0.84 20.78
C LEU A 89 0.21 1.59 20.27
N LYS A 90 0.26 2.90 20.52
CA LYS A 90 -0.63 3.93 19.98
C LYS A 90 -0.26 4.37 18.57
N ASN A 91 0.76 3.76 17.97
CA ASN A 91 1.39 4.25 16.75
C ASN A 91 1.28 3.17 15.69
N ASP A 92 0.15 3.20 14.99
CA ASP A 92 0.02 2.54 13.70
C ASP A 92 0.96 3.30 12.74
N ILE A 93 1.99 2.63 12.25
CA ILE A 93 2.95 3.25 11.32
C ILE A 93 2.37 3.10 9.93
N HIS A 94 1.89 4.19 9.34
CA HIS A 94 1.52 4.21 7.93
C HIS A 94 2.78 4.33 7.08
N VAL A 95 2.97 3.40 6.15
CA VAL A 95 4.23 3.31 5.39
C VAL A 95 4.05 3.60 3.92
N VAL A 96 2.93 3.18 3.32
CA VAL A 96 2.71 3.38 1.89
C VAL A 96 1.25 3.31 1.50
N ASP A 97 0.87 4.16 0.55
CA ASP A 97 -0.36 4.02 -0.23
C ASP A 97 -0.03 3.42 -1.59
N LEU A 98 -0.61 2.26 -1.89
CA LEU A 98 -0.46 1.56 -3.15
C LEU A 98 -1.70 1.74 -4.01
N TYR A 99 -1.54 2.29 -5.21
CA TYR A 99 -2.62 2.47 -6.19
C TYR A 99 -2.46 1.48 -7.33
N PHE A 100 -3.51 0.70 -7.59
CA PHE A 100 -3.51 -0.35 -8.61
C PHE A 100 -4.92 -0.56 -9.18
N MET A 101 -4.99 -1.16 -10.36
CA MET A 101 -6.25 -1.35 -11.08
C MET A 101 -7.14 -2.44 -10.46
N LYS A 102 -8.46 -2.20 -10.42
CA LYS A 102 -9.46 -3.14 -9.88
C LYS A 102 -9.49 -4.48 -10.63
N ASN A 103 -9.10 -4.48 -11.90
CA ASN A 103 -8.95 -5.67 -12.73
C ASN A 103 -7.53 -6.27 -12.67
N TYR A 104 -6.81 -6.08 -11.56
CA TYR A 104 -5.46 -6.63 -11.32
C TYR A 104 -5.32 -8.12 -11.71
N LYS A 105 -6.39 -8.90 -11.65
CA LYS A 105 -6.39 -10.32 -12.03
C LYS A 105 -6.24 -10.59 -13.53
N ASP A 106 -6.61 -9.62 -14.37
CA ASP A 106 -6.72 -9.79 -15.81
C ASP A 106 -5.53 -9.18 -16.58
N ASP A 107 -4.67 -8.42 -15.88
CA ASP A 107 -3.54 -7.71 -16.48
C ASP A 107 -2.22 -8.39 -16.13
N GLU A 108 -1.47 -8.83 -17.15
CA GLU A 108 -0.13 -9.40 -16.98
C GLU A 108 0.92 -8.30 -16.73
N ASP A 109 0.67 -7.06 -17.17
CA ASP A 109 1.52 -5.89 -16.97
C ASP A 109 0.91 -4.99 -15.88
N GLN A 110 0.81 -5.54 -14.66
CA GLN A 110 0.24 -4.84 -13.50
C GLN A 110 1.00 -3.55 -13.19
N SER A 111 0.45 -2.44 -13.67
CA SER A 111 0.95 -1.11 -13.36
C SER A 111 0.40 -0.67 -12.01
N ALA A 112 1.29 -0.15 -11.16
CA ALA A 112 0.94 0.40 -9.86
C ALA A 112 1.79 1.63 -9.55
N SER A 113 1.28 2.47 -8.66
CA SER A 113 2.04 3.57 -8.08
C SER A 113 2.04 3.47 -6.57
N ALA A 114 3.06 4.02 -5.93
CA ALA A 114 3.25 3.96 -4.50
C ALA A 114 3.66 5.33 -3.95
N ASN A 115 2.93 5.80 -2.95
CA ASN A 115 3.31 6.97 -2.16
C ASN A 115 3.88 6.50 -0.83
N TRP A 116 5.16 6.74 -0.61
CA TRP A 116 5.88 6.27 0.57
C TRP A 116 5.90 7.31 1.69
N PHE A 117 5.64 6.86 2.92
CA PHE A 117 5.64 7.64 4.15
C PHE A 117 6.62 7.06 5.20
N PRO A 118 7.92 6.86 4.84
CA PRO A 118 8.88 6.15 5.70
C PRO A 118 9.30 6.92 6.96
N GLU A 119 8.69 8.09 7.23
CA GLU A 119 9.04 8.99 8.33
C GLU A 119 7.98 9.11 9.42
N GLU A 120 6.76 8.61 9.17
CA GLU A 120 5.69 8.54 10.18
C GLU A 120 5.95 7.45 11.22
#